data_AF-A0A941FAL5-F1
#
_entry.id   AF-A0A941FAL5-F1
#
_cell.length_a   1.000
_cell.length_b   1.000
_cell.length_c   1.000
_cell.angle_alpha   90.00
_cell.angle_beta   90.00
_cell.angle_gamma   90.00
#
_symmetry.space_group_name_H-M   'P 1'
#
loop_
_entity.id
_entity.type
_entity.pdbx_description
1 polymer ?
#
loop_
_entity_poly.entity_id
_entity_poly.type
_entity_poly.pdbx_seq_one_letter_code
_entity_poly.pdbx_strand_id
1 'polypeptide(L)'
;MGGEHPRPRPRHRSRAQPVLPGVRRLPQSVADDMKGALSPEQVEVFSRVRTAVGTLFPNLSFLMQPFSLVPGEPGVRFVTMRLYHPVGPGRMEMYSWCLVPKDAPQEYKDEAYRAYTLAFGQAGTFEQDDFENWTKVTRSAASTMVRDLDFPYIMGMDSAPAEDFAGPGHVVVPYVNDTNFRNLWTRWGDYLVGEV
;
A
#
# COMPACT_ATOMS: atom_id res chain seq x y z
N MET A 1 34.99 -37.42 -45.27
CA MET A 1 35.14 -36.42 -44.19
C MET A 1 33.78 -36.17 -43.57
N GLY A 2 33.53 -36.69 -42.37
CA GLY A 2 32.29 -36.42 -41.62
C GLY A 2 32.68 -36.27 -40.16
N GLY A 3 32.79 -35.03 -39.69
CA GLY A 3 33.14 -34.72 -38.30
C GLY A 3 31.90 -34.66 -37.43
N GLU A 4 31.85 -35.48 -36.38
CA GLU A 4 30.82 -35.39 -35.34
C GLU A 4 31.07 -34.18 -34.44
N HIS A 5 30.03 -33.37 -34.24
CA HIS A 5 30.03 -32.25 -33.30
C HIS A 5 29.59 -32.74 -31.91
N PRO A 6 30.31 -32.41 -30.81
CA PRO A 6 29.91 -32.84 -29.48
C PRO A 6 28.71 -32.04 -28.97
N ARG A 7 27.68 -32.74 -28.47
CA ARG A 7 26.50 -32.10 -27.86
C ARG A 7 26.87 -31.43 -26.53
N PRO A 8 26.30 -30.26 -26.20
CA PRO A 8 26.58 -29.57 -24.95
C PRO A 8 25.96 -30.30 -23.75
N ARG A 9 26.70 -30.39 -22.63
CA ARG A 9 26.19 -30.96 -21.38
C ARG A 9 25.14 -30.03 -20.75
N PRO A 10 24.08 -30.58 -20.11
CA PRO A 10 23.07 -29.76 -19.46
C PRO A 10 23.69 -29.05 -18.25
N ARG A 11 23.55 -27.72 -18.21
CA ARG A 11 23.89 -26.91 -17.03
C ARG A 11 22.88 -27.25 -15.93
N HIS A 12 23.36 -27.78 -14.81
CA HIS A 12 22.57 -27.86 -13.58
C HIS A 12 22.14 -26.44 -13.20
N ARG A 13 20.87 -26.11 -13.48
CA ARG A 13 20.23 -24.96 -12.84
C ARG A 13 20.06 -25.34 -11.38
N SER A 14 20.87 -24.75 -10.51
CA SER A 14 20.57 -24.68 -9.08
C SER A 14 19.11 -24.23 -8.93
N ARG A 15 18.30 -25.08 -8.31
CA ARG A 15 16.90 -24.77 -8.00
C ARG A 15 16.96 -23.64 -6.97
N ALA A 16 16.91 -22.40 -7.43
CA ALA A 16 16.74 -21.25 -6.55
C ALA A 16 15.49 -21.53 -5.71
N GLN A 17 15.63 -21.49 -4.39
CA GLN A 17 14.50 -21.55 -3.48
C GLN A 17 13.50 -20.45 -3.89
N PRO A 18 12.18 -20.73 -3.92
CA PRO A 18 11.20 -19.75 -4.36
C PRO A 18 11.30 -18.51 -3.47
N VAL A 19 11.79 -17.42 -4.06
CA VAL A 19 11.87 -16.11 -3.41
C VAL A 19 10.43 -15.61 -3.22
N LEU A 20 10.04 -15.36 -1.97
CA LEU A 20 8.74 -14.86 -1.61
C LEU A 20 8.42 -13.56 -2.38
N PRO A 21 7.36 -13.53 -3.23
CA PRO A 21 7.06 -12.39 -4.10
C PRO A 21 6.91 -11.05 -3.37
N GLY A 22 6.39 -11.09 -2.15
CA GLY A 22 6.12 -9.97 -1.26
C GLY A 22 7.34 -9.47 -0.47
N VAL A 23 8.46 -10.18 -0.50
CA VAL A 23 9.74 -9.75 0.07
C VAL A 23 10.66 -9.18 -1.02
N ARG A 24 10.32 -9.41 -2.29
CA ARG A 24 11.03 -8.90 -3.46
C ARG A 24 11.18 -7.37 -3.36
N ARG A 25 12.42 -6.87 -3.42
CA ARG A 25 12.78 -5.43 -3.42
C ARG A 25 12.88 -4.78 -2.03
N LEU A 26 12.96 -5.58 -0.96
CA LEU A 26 13.63 -5.18 0.28
C LEU A 26 15.10 -5.65 0.23
N PRO A 27 16.03 -4.98 0.95
CA PRO A 27 17.36 -5.54 1.19
C PRO A 27 17.25 -6.92 1.86
N GLN A 28 18.15 -7.84 1.52
CA GLN A 28 18.10 -9.22 2.01
C GLN A 28 18.20 -9.31 3.54
N SER A 29 19.01 -8.45 4.17
CA SER A 29 19.10 -8.36 5.63
C SER A 29 17.75 -8.03 6.27
N VAL A 30 17.08 -6.99 5.78
CA VAL A 30 15.75 -6.58 6.23
C VAL A 30 14.73 -7.70 6.03
N ALA A 31 14.78 -8.36 4.88
CA ALA A 31 13.92 -9.48 4.55
C ALA A 31 14.04 -10.64 5.54
N ASP A 32 15.26 -10.95 5.97
CA ASP A 32 15.52 -12.03 6.92
C ASP A 32 15.16 -11.63 8.35
N ASP A 33 15.42 -10.38 8.74
CA ASP A 33 14.97 -9.81 10.02
C ASP A 33 13.44 -9.86 10.14
N MET A 34 12.72 -9.49 9.08
CA MET A 34 11.25 -9.56 9.04
C MET A 34 10.74 -10.99 9.24
N LYS A 35 11.37 -12.00 8.62
CA LYS A 35 10.97 -13.41 8.82
C LYS A 35 11.22 -13.89 10.25
N GLY A 36 12.26 -13.38 10.91
CA GLY A 36 12.56 -13.70 12.31
C GLY A 36 11.60 -13.03 13.31
N ALA A 37 11.08 -11.84 12.95
CA ALA A 37 10.20 -11.06 13.83
C ALA A 37 8.71 -11.38 13.68
N LEU A 38 8.27 -11.91 12.53
CA LEU A 38 6.87 -12.20 12.24
C LEU A 38 6.50 -13.65 12.54
N SER A 39 5.26 -13.88 12.96
CA SER A 39 4.67 -15.23 13.05
C SER A 39 4.58 -15.90 11.66
N PRO A 40 4.53 -17.24 11.56
CA PRO A 40 4.37 -17.94 10.29
C PRO A 40 3.16 -17.45 9.48
N GLU A 41 2.03 -17.18 10.12
CA GLU A 41 0.80 -16.68 9.50
C GLU A 41 0.99 -15.25 8.95
N GLN A 42 1.68 -14.37 9.70
CA GLN A 42 2.04 -13.04 9.22
C GLN A 42 3.01 -13.11 8.05
N VAL A 43 4.01 -13.99 8.09
CA VAL A 43 4.92 -14.22 6.96
C VAL A 43 4.13 -14.68 5.74
N GLU A 44 3.18 -15.61 5.89
CA GLU A 44 2.32 -16.05 4.80
C GLU A 44 1.57 -14.88 4.17
N VAL A 45 0.90 -14.05 4.97
CA VAL A 45 0.15 -12.87 4.48
C VAL A 45 1.11 -11.88 3.79
N PHE A 46 2.14 -11.40 4.49
CA PHE A 46 3.04 -10.37 3.98
C PHE A 46 3.87 -10.84 2.77
N SER A 47 4.16 -12.14 2.66
CA SER A 47 4.88 -12.71 1.52
C SER A 47 4.15 -12.58 0.19
N ARG A 48 2.86 -12.24 0.18
CA ARG A 48 2.05 -12.04 -1.03
C ARG A 48 1.75 -10.56 -1.29
N VAL A 49 2.05 -9.69 -0.32
CA VAL A 49 1.74 -8.26 -0.39
C VAL A 49 2.72 -7.54 -1.32
N ARG A 50 2.21 -7.08 -2.46
CA ARG A 50 2.92 -6.13 -3.32
C ARG A 50 2.73 -4.70 -2.82
N THR A 51 1.49 -4.35 -2.51
CA THR A 51 1.05 -3.03 -2.08
C THR A 51 0.17 -3.20 -0.85
N ALA A 52 0.39 -2.37 0.18
CA ALA A 52 -0.51 -2.27 1.33
C ALA A 52 -0.95 -0.83 1.48
N VAL A 53 -2.27 -0.59 1.52
CA VAL A 53 -2.87 0.73 1.76
C VAL A 53 -3.79 0.58 2.96
N GLY A 54 -3.73 1.51 3.91
CA GLY A 54 -4.62 1.47 5.06
C GLY A 54 -4.73 2.81 5.77
N THR A 55 -5.77 2.92 6.58
CA THR A 55 -6.01 4.06 7.47
C THR A 55 -6.21 3.54 8.88
N LEU A 56 -5.36 3.99 9.79
CA LEU A 56 -5.62 3.94 11.21
C LEU A 56 -6.61 5.07 11.51
N PHE A 57 -7.82 4.67 11.91
CA PHE A 57 -8.88 5.60 12.26
C PHE A 57 -8.41 6.57 13.37
N PRO A 58 -8.69 7.88 13.27
CA PRO A 58 -9.53 8.51 12.25
C PRO A 58 -8.79 9.04 11.01
N ASN A 59 -7.50 9.37 11.10
CA ASN A 59 -6.85 10.25 10.12
C ASN A 59 -5.36 9.98 9.87
N LEU A 60 -4.85 8.79 10.21
CA LEU A 60 -3.47 8.40 9.91
C LEU A 60 -3.47 7.30 8.84
N SER A 61 -2.99 7.59 7.65
CA SER A 61 -2.91 6.62 6.55
C SER A 61 -1.48 6.20 6.25
N PHE A 62 -1.32 5.00 5.72
CA PHE A 62 -0.04 4.51 5.22
C PHE A 62 -0.21 3.80 3.88
N LEU A 63 0.82 3.88 3.06
CA LEU A 63 0.94 3.16 1.80
C LEU A 63 2.35 2.58 1.70
N MET A 64 2.44 1.27 1.60
CA MET A 64 3.64 0.55 1.23
C MET A 64 3.54 0.14 -0.23
N GLN A 65 4.37 0.69 -1.10
CA GLN A 65 4.37 0.36 -2.52
C GLN A 65 5.79 0.48 -3.12
N PRO A 66 6.21 -0.47 -3.98
CA PRO A 66 7.42 -0.28 -4.77
C PRO A 66 7.19 0.76 -5.87
N PHE A 67 8.08 1.74 -5.99
CA PHE A 67 8.05 2.74 -7.05
C PHE A 67 9.40 2.85 -7.75
N SER A 68 9.39 2.96 -9.08
CA SER A 68 10.61 3.03 -9.88
C SER A 68 10.90 4.46 -10.31
N LEU A 69 12.16 4.87 -10.16
CA LEU A 69 12.65 6.14 -10.70
C LEU A 69 12.75 6.13 -12.23
N VAL A 70 12.89 4.94 -12.82
CA VAL A 70 13.01 4.75 -14.27
C VAL A 70 11.83 3.90 -14.74
N PRO A 71 11.00 4.38 -15.68
CA PRO A 71 9.89 3.61 -16.22
C PRO A 71 10.35 2.22 -16.73
N GLY A 72 9.65 1.17 -16.30
CA GLY A 72 9.95 -0.22 -16.68
C GLY A 72 10.97 -0.93 -15.77
N GLU A 73 11.75 -0.20 -14.98
CA GLU A 73 12.72 -0.79 -14.06
C GLU A 73 12.09 -1.28 -12.74
N PRO A 74 12.79 -2.18 -12.01
CA PRO A 74 12.54 -2.44 -10.60
C PRO A 74 12.30 -1.20 -9.74
N GLY A 75 11.17 -1.13 -9.05
CA GLY A 75 10.94 -0.09 -8.05
C GLY A 75 11.55 -0.39 -6.69
N VAL A 76 12.04 0.64 -5.99
CA VAL A 76 12.43 0.55 -4.58
C VAL A 76 11.19 0.66 -3.70
N ARG A 77 11.19 -0.06 -2.57
CA ARG A 77 10.09 0.01 -1.59
C ARG A 77 10.32 1.10 -0.56
N PHE A 78 9.25 1.77 -0.17
CA PHE A 78 9.18 2.62 1.00
C PHE A 78 7.75 2.54 1.57
N VAL A 79 7.57 3.06 2.78
CA VAL A 79 6.24 3.33 3.32
C VAL A 79 6.07 4.84 3.39
N THR A 80 5.07 5.37 2.71
CA THR A 80 4.63 6.75 2.93
C THR A 80 3.53 6.73 3.98
N MET A 81 3.67 7.56 5.01
CA MET A 81 2.70 7.70 6.09
C MET A 81 2.21 9.14 6.14
N ARG A 82 0.90 9.34 6.25
CA ARG A 82 0.26 10.66 6.25
C ARG A 82 -0.66 10.83 7.43
N LEU A 83 -0.50 11.94 8.15
CA LEU A 83 -1.49 12.41 9.10
C LEU A 83 -2.26 13.58 8.47
N TYR A 84 -3.58 13.45 8.36
CA TYR A 84 -4.46 14.53 7.91
C TYR A 84 -4.94 15.33 9.13
N HIS A 85 -4.16 16.32 9.56
CA HIS A 85 -4.48 17.12 10.74
C HIS A 85 -5.62 18.12 10.42
N PRO A 86 -6.81 17.99 11.04
CA PRO A 86 -7.92 18.87 10.74
C PRO A 86 -7.68 20.26 11.33
N VAL A 87 -7.70 21.31 10.50
CA VAL A 87 -7.59 22.71 10.95
C VAL A 87 -8.91 23.48 10.81
N GLY A 88 -9.94 22.83 10.25
CA GLY A 88 -11.31 23.34 10.14
C GLY A 88 -12.12 22.58 9.09
N PRO A 89 -13.42 22.88 8.94
CA PRO A 89 -14.24 22.26 7.90
C PRO A 89 -13.66 22.50 6.49
N GLY A 90 -13.46 21.42 5.74
CA GLY A 90 -12.89 21.46 4.39
C GLY A 90 -11.43 21.91 4.33
N ARG A 91 -10.70 21.92 5.46
CA ARG A 91 -9.29 22.30 5.53
C ARG A 91 -8.51 21.35 6.43
N MET A 92 -7.35 20.95 5.97
CA MET A 92 -6.41 20.11 6.72
C MET A 92 -4.98 20.54 6.45
N GLU A 93 -4.10 20.24 7.40
CA GLU A 93 -2.66 20.25 7.22
C GLU A 93 -2.18 18.80 7.14
N MET A 94 -1.47 18.45 6.06
CA MET A 94 -0.98 17.09 5.87
C MET A 94 0.48 16.96 6.28
N TYR A 95 0.75 16.09 7.24
CA TYR A 95 2.12 15.68 7.58
C TYR A 95 2.44 14.39 6.83
N SER A 96 3.50 14.41 6.02
CA SER A 96 3.88 13.25 5.18
C SER A 96 5.30 12.80 5.50
N TRP A 97 5.47 11.51 5.75
CA TRP A 97 6.74 10.90 6.09
C TRP A 97 7.11 9.77 5.13
N CYS A 98 8.37 9.71 4.74
CA CYS A 98 8.97 8.55 4.10
C CYS A 98 9.64 7.66 5.15
N LEU A 99 9.09 6.47 5.37
CA LEU A 99 9.62 5.48 6.30
C LEU A 99 10.36 4.38 5.53
N VAL A 100 11.53 4.02 6.06
CA VAL A 100 12.40 2.96 5.56
C VAL A 100 12.93 2.16 6.76
N PRO A 101 13.30 0.87 6.57
CA PRO A 101 13.89 0.08 7.63
C PRO A 101 15.15 0.75 8.19
N LYS A 102 15.25 0.80 9.52
CA LYS A 102 16.35 1.48 10.23
C LYS A 102 17.72 0.94 9.82
N ASP A 103 17.84 -0.38 9.68
CA ASP A 103 19.11 -1.05 9.40
C ASP A 103 19.33 -1.32 7.90
N ALA A 104 18.52 -0.71 7.03
CA ALA A 104 18.75 -0.76 5.59
C ALA A 104 20.06 -0.02 5.21
N PRO A 105 20.78 -0.48 4.17
CA PRO A 105 21.94 0.23 3.63
C PRO A 105 21.58 1.67 3.22
N GLN A 106 22.53 2.60 3.35
CA GLN A 106 22.27 4.01 3.06
C GLN A 106 21.82 4.24 1.61
N GLU A 107 22.43 3.52 0.65
CA GLU A 107 22.06 3.57 -0.76
C GLU A 107 20.56 3.26 -0.99
N TYR A 108 20.03 2.24 -0.31
CA TYR A 108 18.60 1.91 -0.37
C TYR A 108 17.74 3.02 0.21
N LYS A 109 18.15 3.63 1.33
CA LYS A 109 17.41 4.74 1.96
C LYS A 109 17.35 5.96 1.05
N ASP A 110 18.46 6.28 0.39
CA ASP A 110 18.56 7.40 -0.54
C ASP A 110 17.69 7.16 -1.79
N GLU A 111 17.73 5.94 -2.34
CA GLU A 111 16.88 5.54 -3.47
C GLU A 111 15.39 5.58 -3.11
N ALA A 112 15.02 5.00 -1.96
CA ALA A 112 13.67 4.99 -1.43
C ALA A 112 13.13 6.42 -1.23
N TYR A 113 13.94 7.32 -0.68
CA TYR A 113 13.56 8.72 -0.48
C TYR A 113 13.36 9.47 -1.80
N ARG A 114 14.20 9.22 -2.81
CA ARG A 114 14.02 9.78 -4.17
C ARG A 114 12.72 9.27 -4.80
N ALA A 115 12.45 7.98 -4.70
CA ALA A 115 11.24 7.37 -5.25
C ALA A 115 9.98 7.90 -4.54
N TYR A 116 10.03 8.02 -3.22
CA TYR A 116 8.98 8.69 -2.43
C TYR A 116 8.76 10.12 -2.90
N THR A 117 9.83 10.92 -3.01
CA THR A 117 9.72 12.34 -3.38
C THR A 117 9.07 12.50 -4.76
N LEU A 118 9.45 11.65 -5.72
CA LEU A 118 8.90 11.65 -7.07
C LEU A 118 7.41 11.25 -7.10
N ALA A 119 7.00 10.27 -6.28
CA ALA A 119 5.63 9.76 -6.31
C ALA A 119 4.68 10.53 -5.37
N PHE A 120 5.05 10.64 -4.10
CA PHE A 120 4.18 11.02 -2.97
C PHE A 120 4.75 12.15 -2.10
N GLY A 121 5.88 12.75 -2.49
CA GLY A 121 6.32 14.01 -1.91
C GLY A 121 5.29 15.12 -2.19
N GLN A 122 5.44 16.30 -1.58
CA GLN A 122 4.49 17.41 -1.77
C GLN A 122 4.31 17.83 -3.23
N ALA A 123 5.37 17.69 -4.04
CA ALA A 123 5.35 17.89 -5.51
C ALA A 123 5.44 16.56 -6.28
N GLY A 124 5.04 15.46 -5.64
CA GLY A 124 5.04 14.12 -6.23
C GLY A 124 3.96 13.98 -7.30
N THR A 125 4.18 13.11 -8.28
CA THR A 125 3.28 12.96 -9.43
C THR A 125 1.91 12.41 -9.03
N PHE A 126 1.83 11.49 -8.06
CA PHE A 126 0.54 10.98 -7.58
C PHE A 126 -0.11 11.92 -6.57
N GLU A 127 0.67 12.49 -5.65
CA GLU A 127 0.11 13.31 -4.58
C GLU A 127 -0.57 14.58 -5.12
N GLN A 128 -0.05 15.16 -6.22
CA GLN A 128 -0.68 16.31 -6.87
C GLN A 128 -2.05 15.97 -7.47
N ASP A 129 -2.19 14.83 -8.14
CA ASP A 129 -3.47 14.37 -8.70
C ASP A 129 -4.49 14.10 -7.58
N ASP A 130 -4.05 13.49 -6.48
CA ASP A 130 -4.88 13.22 -5.30
C ASP A 130 -5.34 14.52 -4.63
N PHE A 131 -4.48 15.53 -4.50
CA PHE A 131 -4.86 16.84 -3.97
C PHE A 131 -5.95 17.53 -4.78
N GLU A 132 -5.88 17.44 -6.12
CA GLU A 132 -6.92 18.01 -6.98
C GLU A 132 -8.27 17.32 -6.73
N ASN A 133 -8.28 15.99 -6.67
CA ASN A 133 -9.48 15.20 -6.37
C ASN A 133 -10.11 15.60 -5.03
N TRP A 134 -9.31 15.64 -3.95
CA TRP A 134 -9.82 15.97 -2.62
C TRP A 134 -10.33 17.41 -2.54
N THR A 135 -9.61 18.36 -3.15
CA THR A 135 -10.00 19.77 -3.21
C THR A 135 -11.33 19.93 -3.95
N LYS A 136 -11.51 19.22 -5.07
CA LYS A 136 -12.73 19.29 -5.88
C LYS A 136 -13.93 18.67 -5.18
N VAL A 137 -13.77 17.52 -4.54
CA VAL A 137 -14.84 16.88 -3.75
C VAL A 137 -15.24 17.79 -2.59
N THR A 138 -14.26 18.32 -1.85
CA THR A 138 -14.51 19.21 -0.70
C THR A 138 -15.24 20.49 -1.11
N ARG A 139 -14.80 21.15 -2.20
CA ARG A 139 -15.46 22.35 -2.72
C ARG A 139 -16.87 22.05 -3.20
N SER A 140 -17.06 20.92 -3.90
CA SER A 140 -18.39 20.53 -4.39
C SER A 140 -19.34 20.25 -3.23
N ALA A 141 -18.89 19.53 -2.20
CA ALA A 141 -19.68 19.17 -1.02
C ALA A 141 -20.17 20.38 -0.19
N ALA A 142 -19.54 21.55 -0.34
CA ALA A 142 -19.99 22.79 0.29
C ALA A 142 -21.21 23.44 -0.42
N SER A 143 -21.61 22.94 -1.60
CA SER A 143 -22.73 23.48 -2.36
C SER A 143 -24.07 23.01 -1.81
N THR A 144 -25.05 23.92 -1.75
CA THR A 144 -26.42 23.59 -1.32
C THR A 144 -27.11 22.61 -2.28
N MET A 145 -26.72 22.57 -3.56
CA MET A 145 -27.33 21.70 -4.56
C MET A 145 -26.99 20.21 -4.37
N VAL A 146 -25.93 19.89 -3.62
CA VAL A 146 -25.47 18.51 -3.42
C VAL A 146 -25.59 18.06 -1.97
N ARG A 147 -26.20 18.88 -1.11
CA ARG A 147 -26.29 18.62 0.33
C ARG A 147 -27.03 17.32 0.67
N ASP A 148 -28.03 16.99 -0.16
CA ASP A 148 -28.90 15.84 0.04
C ASP A 148 -28.54 14.66 -0.89
N LEU A 149 -27.33 14.68 -1.47
CA LEU A 149 -26.83 13.56 -2.27
C LEU A 149 -26.04 12.58 -1.40
N ASP A 150 -26.34 11.29 -1.56
CA ASP A 150 -25.60 10.22 -0.92
C ASP A 150 -24.33 9.87 -1.71
N PHE A 151 -23.24 9.57 -0.98
CA PHE A 151 -22.05 8.97 -1.58
C PHE A 151 -22.25 7.44 -1.70
N PRO A 152 -22.26 6.88 -2.93
CA PRO A 152 -22.57 5.47 -3.11
C PRO A 152 -21.37 4.58 -2.80
N TYR A 153 -21.32 4.01 -1.58
CA TYR A 153 -20.34 2.99 -1.18
C TYR A 153 -20.85 1.56 -1.42
N ILE A 154 -21.31 1.30 -2.64
CA ILE A 154 -22.06 0.09 -3.01
C ILE A 154 -21.17 -1.03 -3.56
N MET A 155 -19.90 -0.76 -3.86
CA MET A 155 -19.02 -1.76 -4.47
C MET A 155 -18.74 -2.89 -3.47
N GLY A 156 -19.03 -4.13 -3.88
CA GLY A 156 -18.83 -5.33 -3.05
C GLY A 156 -19.74 -5.38 -1.81
N MET A 157 -20.96 -4.85 -1.90
CA MET A 157 -21.94 -4.95 -0.80
C MET A 157 -22.32 -6.40 -0.49
N ASP A 158 -22.44 -7.23 -1.51
CA ASP A 158 -22.79 -8.65 -1.41
C ASP A 158 -21.56 -9.57 -1.30
N SER A 159 -20.37 -9.00 -1.07
CA SER A 159 -19.13 -9.79 -0.99
C SER A 159 -19.15 -10.70 0.24
N ALA A 160 -19.02 -12.00 0.01
CA ALA A 160 -18.82 -12.96 1.09
C ALA A 160 -17.42 -12.80 1.71
N PRO A 161 -17.27 -13.05 3.03
CA PRO A 161 -15.96 -13.13 3.65
C PRO A 161 -15.06 -14.18 2.99
N ALA A 162 -13.77 -13.91 2.89
CA ALA A 162 -12.78 -14.87 2.44
C ALA A 162 -12.51 -15.90 3.54
N GLU A 163 -12.88 -17.16 3.29
CA GLU A 163 -12.76 -18.25 4.27
C GLU A 163 -11.31 -18.68 4.53
N ASP A 164 -10.46 -18.64 3.51
CA ASP A 164 -9.08 -19.15 3.55
C ASP A 164 -8.02 -18.06 3.82
N PHE A 165 -8.41 -16.93 4.44
CA PHE A 165 -7.45 -15.88 4.78
C PHE A 165 -6.74 -16.21 6.10
N ALA A 166 -5.41 -16.37 6.05
CA ALA A 166 -4.59 -16.73 7.22
C ALA A 166 -4.50 -15.63 8.29
N GLY A 167 -4.84 -14.37 7.97
CA GLY A 167 -4.78 -13.25 8.90
C GLY A 167 -6.10 -12.98 9.62
N PRO A 168 -6.11 -12.08 10.62
CA PRO A 168 -7.31 -11.69 11.32
C PRO A 168 -8.16 -10.69 10.52
N GLY A 169 -9.39 -10.49 10.99
CA GLY A 169 -10.30 -9.44 10.51
C GLY A 169 -11.31 -9.92 9.49
N HIS A 170 -12.15 -8.98 9.04
CA HIS A 170 -13.10 -9.22 7.96
C HIS A 170 -12.41 -8.97 6.62
N VAL A 171 -12.29 -10.01 5.80
CA VAL A 171 -11.57 -9.95 4.53
C VAL A 171 -12.49 -10.33 3.39
N VAL A 172 -12.40 -9.60 2.28
CA VAL A 172 -13.18 -9.81 1.07
C VAL A 172 -12.27 -9.77 -0.16
N VAL A 173 -12.69 -10.44 -1.24
CA VAL A 173 -11.96 -10.48 -2.53
C VAL A 173 -12.94 -10.11 -3.65
N PRO A 174 -12.56 -9.28 -4.64
CA PRO A 174 -11.24 -8.66 -4.84
C PRO A 174 -10.96 -7.47 -3.92
N TYR A 175 -9.70 -7.04 -3.82
CA TYR A 175 -9.28 -5.95 -2.93
C TYR A 175 -9.84 -4.56 -3.32
N VAL A 176 -10.28 -4.39 -4.58
CA VAL A 176 -10.94 -3.17 -5.06
C VAL A 176 -12.43 -3.28 -4.73
N ASN A 177 -12.84 -2.70 -3.60
CA ASN A 177 -14.22 -2.69 -3.12
C ASN A 177 -14.42 -1.57 -2.06
N ASP A 178 -15.66 -1.35 -1.62
CA ASP A 178 -16.01 -0.30 -0.67
C ASP A 178 -16.13 -0.77 0.80
N THR A 179 -15.76 -2.00 1.11
CA THR A 179 -15.93 -2.59 2.46
C THR A 179 -15.20 -1.80 3.53
N ASN A 180 -13.96 -1.38 3.27
CA ASN A 180 -13.19 -0.57 4.22
C ASN A 180 -13.76 0.84 4.39
N PHE A 181 -14.31 1.44 3.32
CA PHE A 181 -14.97 2.75 3.41
C PHE A 181 -16.26 2.66 4.23
N ARG A 182 -17.09 1.64 4.00
CA ARG A 182 -18.28 1.38 4.83
C ARG A 182 -17.90 1.22 6.29
N ASN A 183 -16.89 0.41 6.60
CA ASN A 183 -16.40 0.23 7.98
C ASN A 183 -15.92 1.54 8.63
N LEU A 184 -15.19 2.38 7.87
CA LEU A 184 -14.74 3.69 8.35
C LEU A 184 -15.92 4.61 8.68
N TRP A 185 -16.93 4.69 7.80
CA TRP A 185 -18.09 5.55 7.98
C TRP A 185 -19.04 5.05 9.06
N THR A 186 -19.23 3.73 9.18
CA THR A 186 -19.96 3.12 10.30
C THR A 186 -19.28 3.51 11.62
N ARG A 187 -17.97 3.28 11.73
CA ARG A 187 -17.23 3.61 12.96
C ARG A 187 -17.29 5.10 13.29
N TRP A 188 -17.19 5.96 12.28
CA TRP A 188 -17.33 7.40 12.46
C TRP A 188 -18.74 7.78 12.94
N GLY A 189 -19.77 7.14 12.39
CA GLY A 189 -21.16 7.26 12.82
C GLY A 189 -21.33 6.90 14.30
N ASP A 190 -20.83 5.74 14.74
CA ASP A 190 -20.90 5.29 16.14
C ASP A 190 -20.37 6.38 17.10
N TYR A 191 -19.23 7.01 16.77
CA TYR A 191 -18.66 8.09 17.59
C TYR A 191 -19.51 9.35 17.59
N LEU A 192 -20.16 9.70 16.46
CA LEU A 192 -21.03 10.87 16.39
C LEU A 192 -22.32 10.71 17.20
N VAL A 193 -22.88 9.49 17.25
CA VAL A 193 -24.12 9.21 17.98
C VAL A 193 -23.88 8.78 19.43
N GLY A 194 -22.62 8.58 19.84
CA GLY A 194 -22.24 8.22 21.21
C GLY A 194 -22.42 6.74 21.54
N GLU A 195 -22.28 5.87 20.54
CA GLU A 195 -22.39 4.41 20.67
C GLU A 195 -21.05 3.71 20.96
N VAL A 196 -20.00 4.48 21.28
CA VAL A 196 -18.65 4.01 21.62
C VAL A 196 -18.30 4.33 23.07
#